data_AF-A0A7C5L539-F1
#
_entry.id   AF-A0A7C5L539-F1
#
_cell.length_a   1.000
_cell.length_b   1.000
_cell.length_c   1.000
_cell.angle_alpha   90.00
_cell.angle_beta   90.00
_cell.angle_gamma   90.00
#
_symmetry.space_group_name_H-M   'P 1'
#
loop_
_entity.id
_entity.type
_entity.pdbx_description
1 polymer ?
#
loop_
_entity_poly.entity_id
_entity_poly.type
_entity_poly.pdbx_seq_one_letter_code
_entity_poly.pdbx_strand_id
1 'polypeptide(L)' 'MKKHINLLLASSLVCGALAAAPALAAEDAPTAEVAVDALSEYVWRGYSFSQDSIVLQPSMTVAWKGFGVNLWGNLDTDE' A
#
# COMPACT_ATOMS: atom_id res chain seq x y z
N MET A 1 30.41 -34.11 20.70
CA MET A 1 29.00 -33.70 20.90
C MET A 1 28.82 -32.18 20.84
N LYS A 2 29.46 -31.39 21.72
CA LYS A 2 29.36 -29.91 21.75
C LYS A 2 29.66 -29.23 20.39
N LYS A 3 30.69 -29.70 19.68
CA LYS A 3 31.06 -29.21 18.33
C LYS A 3 30.00 -29.42 17.24
N HIS A 4 29.22 -30.50 17.32
CA HIS A 4 28.15 -30.77 16.35
C HIS A 4 26.87 -29.99 16.70
N ILE A 5 26.61 -29.79 18.00
CA ILE A 5 25.53 -28.92 18.50
C ILE A 5 25.79 -27.46 18.12
N ASN A 6 27.02 -26.96 18.28
CA ASN A 6 27.38 -25.60 17.89
C ASN A 6 27.31 -25.40 16.37
N LEU A 7 27.66 -26.43 15.58
CA LEU A 7 27.56 -26.38 14.12
C LEU A 7 26.08 -26.34 13.66
N LEU A 8 25.20 -27.12 14.30
CA LEU A 8 23.76 -27.08 14.02
C LEU A 8 23.13 -25.74 14.39
N LEU A 9 23.50 -25.14 15.53
CA LEU A 9 23.04 -23.80 15.93
C LEU A 9 23.51 -22.71 14.95
N ALA A 10 24.76 -22.79 14.49
CA ALA A 10 25.30 -21.85 13.52
C ALA A 10 24.59 -21.97 12.16
N SER A 11 24.31 -23.19 11.69
CA SER A 11 23.57 -23.42 10.45
C SER A 11 22.12 -22.93 10.52
N SER A 12 21.43 -23.08 11.66
CA SER A 12 20.07 -22.53 11.83
C SER A 12 20.05 -21.00 11.86
N LEU A 13 21.07 -20.36 12.41
CA LEU A 13 21.19 -18.89 12.43
C LEU A 13 21.47 -18.33 11.02
N VAL A 14 22.29 -19.03 10.23
CA VAL A 14 22.57 -18.66 8.84
C VAL A 14 21.34 -18.84 7.95
N CYS A 15 20.57 -19.92 8.11
CA CYS A 15 19.32 -20.11 7.36
C CYS A 15 18.25 -19.07 7.74
N GLY A 16 18.14 -18.69 9.02
CA GLY A 16 17.22 -17.63 9.46
C GLY A 16 17.58 -16.25 8.90
N ALA A 17 18.88 -15.92 8.82
CA ALA A 17 19.35 -14.68 8.24
C ALA A 17 19.13 -14.62 6.70
N LEU A 18 19.26 -15.74 6.00
CA LEU A 18 19.06 -15.81 4.56
C LEU A 18 17.58 -15.69 4.15
N ALA A 19 16.65 -16.13 5.00
CA ALA A 19 15.22 -16.01 4.78
C ALA A 19 14.68 -14.57 4.99
N ALA A 20 15.39 -13.74 5.75
CA ALA A 20 15.03 -12.33 5.99
C ALA A 20 15.58 -11.37 4.92
N ALA A 21 16.59 -11.78 4.14
CA ALA A 21 17.22 -10.96 3.12
C ALA A 21 16.28 -10.40 2.03
N PRO A 22 15.30 -11.15 1.47
CA PRO A 22 14.43 -10.62 0.43
C PRO A 22 13.38 -9.63 0.98
N ALA A 23 13.07 -9.67 2.28
CA ALA A 23 12.13 -8.74 2.91
C ALA A 23 12.75 -7.33 3.09
N LEU A 24 14.07 -7.24 3.32
CA LEU A 24 14.78 -5.95 3.44
C LEU A 24 15.02 -5.24 2.10
N ALA A 25 15.10 -5.97 0.98
CA ALA A 25 15.40 -5.39 -0.33
C ALA A 25 14.17 -4.72 -0.99
N ALA A 26 12.97 -4.99 -0.51
CA ALA A 26 11.72 -4.46 -1.07
C ALA A 26 11.38 -3.04 -0.58
N GLU A 27 12.07 -2.50 0.44
CA GLU A 27 11.65 -1.26 1.11
C GLU A 27 12.10 0.04 0.43
N ASP A 28 13.02 0.01 -0.55
CA ASP A 28 13.58 1.24 -1.15
C ASP A 28 12.91 1.70 -2.45
N ALA A 29 12.05 0.87 -3.06
CA ALA A 29 11.36 1.23 -4.29
C ALA A 29 10.14 2.12 -4.00
N PRO A 30 9.86 3.14 -4.83
CA PRO A 30 8.59 3.86 -4.74
C PRO A 30 7.42 2.91 -5.06
N THR A 31 6.34 3.02 -4.29
CA THR A 31 5.08 2.32 -4.55
C THR A 31 4.11 3.25 -5.26
N ALA A 32 3.26 2.67 -6.11
CA ALA A 32 2.18 3.37 -6.77
C ALA A 32 0.90 2.54 -6.68
N GLU A 33 -0.21 3.20 -6.38
CA GLU A 33 -1.54 2.62 -6.29
C GLU A 33 -2.50 3.47 -7.12
N VAL A 34 -3.38 2.82 -7.88
CA VAL A 34 -4.46 3.47 -8.62
C VAL A 34 -5.76 2.77 -8.23
N ALA A 35 -6.75 3.57 -7.87
CA ALA A 35 -8.07 3.10 -7.47
C ALA A 35 -9.16 3.93 -8.15
N VAL A 36 -10.35 3.35 -8.26
CA VAL A 36 -11.57 4.05 -8.66
C VAL A 36 -12.68 3.59 -7.74
N ASP A 37 -13.24 4.51 -6.98
CA ASP A 37 -14.38 4.24 -6.12
C ASP A 37 -15.68 4.59 -6.84
N ALA A 38 -16.71 3.74 -6.69
CA ALA A 38 -18.07 4.01 -7.17
C ALA A 38 -18.99 4.18 -5.96
N LEU A 39 -19.58 5.36 -5.84
CA LEU A 39 -20.31 5.83 -4.67
C LEU A 39 -21.72 6.27 -5.08
N SER A 40 -22.66 6.22 -4.13
CA SER A 40 -24.02 6.72 -4.34
C SER A 40 -24.17 8.23 -4.12
N GLU A 41 -23.20 8.87 -3.46
CA GLU A 41 -23.23 10.30 -3.17
C GLU A 41 -21.82 10.81 -2.81
N TYR A 42 -21.49 12.03 -3.21
CA TYR A 42 -20.31 12.76 -2.79
C TYR A 42 -20.66 13.90 -1.82
N VAL A 43 -20.24 13.72 -0.56
CA VAL A 43 -20.42 14.73 0.50
C VAL A 43 -19.06 15.29 0.91
N TRP A 44 -18.89 16.60 0.80
CA TRP A 44 -17.65 17.28 1.18
C TRP A 44 -17.91 18.43 2.15
N ARG A 45 -17.30 18.35 3.34
CA ARG A 45 -17.43 19.35 4.42
C ARG A 45 -18.89 19.65 4.81
N GLY A 46 -19.76 18.65 4.69
CA GLY A 46 -21.19 18.76 5.04
C GLY A 46 -22.09 19.22 3.90
N TYR A 47 -21.55 19.48 2.70
CA TYR A 47 -22.33 19.78 1.50
C TYR A 47 -22.40 18.55 0.60
N SER A 48 -23.59 18.24 0.09
CA SER A 48 -23.79 17.25 -0.97
C SER A 48 -23.53 17.90 -2.33
N PHE A 49 -22.71 17.25 -3.14
CA PHE A 49 -22.31 17.71 -4.48
C PHE A 49 -22.87 16.84 -5.61
N SER A 50 -23.67 15.83 -5.27
CA SER A 50 -24.28 14.90 -6.20
C SER A 50 -25.66 14.51 -5.70
N GLN A 51 -26.65 14.37 -6.58
CA GLN A 51 -27.99 13.91 -6.19
C GLN A 51 -28.49 12.89 -7.22
N ASP A 52 -29.01 11.75 -6.73
CA ASP A 52 -29.60 10.69 -7.56
C ASP A 52 -28.69 10.14 -8.68
N SER A 53 -27.37 10.14 -8.45
CA SER A 53 -26.37 9.77 -9.45
C SER A 53 -25.30 8.82 -8.90
N ILE A 54 -24.51 8.21 -9.80
CA ILE A 54 -23.31 7.47 -9.42
C ILE A 54 -22.13 8.46 -9.44
N VAL A 55 -21.35 8.48 -8.37
CA VAL A 55 -20.11 9.24 -8.32
C VAL A 55 -18.94 8.29 -8.50
N LEU A 56 -18.05 8.61 -9.46
CA LEU A 56 -16.77 7.94 -9.66
C LEU A 56 -15.63 8.80 -9.11
N GLN A 57 -14.83 8.23 -8.20
CA GLN A 57 -13.68 8.90 -7.61
C GLN A 57 -12.38 8.18 -8.00
N PRO A 58 -11.75 8.57 -9.12
CA PRO A 58 -10.42 8.07 -9.44
C PRO A 58 -9.40 8.65 -8.46
N SER A 59 -8.48 7.81 -8.00
CA SER A 59 -7.35 8.25 -7.18
C SER A 59 -6.07 7.53 -7.56
N MET A 60 -4.95 8.20 -7.33
CA MET A 60 -3.61 7.67 -7.52
C MET A 60 -2.74 8.11 -6.35
N THR A 61 -2.07 7.16 -5.72
CA THR A 61 -1.11 7.42 -4.64
C THR A 61 0.27 6.97 -5.07
N VAL A 62 1.27 7.81 -4.88
CA VAL A 62 2.68 7.43 -4.97
C VAL A 62 3.31 7.62 -3.60
N ALA A 63 3.97 6.58 -3.08
CA ALA A 63 4.62 6.62 -1.79
C ALA A 63 6.08 6.16 -1.85
N TRP A 64 6.95 6.83 -1.09
CA TRP A 64 8.36 6.51 -0.99
C TRP A 64 8.94 7.00 0.34
N LYS A 65 9.67 6.13 1.05
CA LYS A 65 10.39 6.47 2.29
C LYS A 65 9.54 7.18 3.35
N GLY A 66 8.29 6.76 3.52
CA GLY A 66 7.36 7.33 4.48
C GLY A 66 6.67 8.63 4.02
N PHE A 67 7.00 9.15 2.84
CA PHE A 67 6.27 10.24 2.19
C PHE A 67 5.28 9.68 1.18
N GLY A 68 4.08 10.27 1.11
CA GLY A 68 3.05 9.89 0.16
C GLY A 68 2.40 11.11 -0.46
N VAL A 69 2.18 11.07 -1.77
CA VAL A 69 1.39 12.06 -2.50
C VAL A 69 0.18 11.33 -3.09
N ASN A 70 -1.01 11.88 -2.82
CA ASN A 70 -2.26 11.38 -3.38
C ASN A 70 -2.86 12.45 -4.29
N LEU A 71 -3.27 12.02 -5.48
CA LEU A 71 -4.08 12.79 -6.41
C LEU A 71 -5.44 12.09 -6.52
N TRP A 72 -6.53 12.82 -6.35
CA TRP A 72 -7.87 12.30 -6.49
C TRP A 72 -8.76 13.26 -7.27
N GLY A 73 -9.82 12.72 -7.86
CA GLY A 73 -10.84 13.46 -8.59
C GLY A 73 -12.24 13.04 -8.18
N ASN A 74 -13.22 13.82 -8.60
CA ASN A 74 -14.64 13.54 -8.41
C ASN A 74 -15.37 13.71 -9.73
N LEU A 75 -16.08 12.67 -10.17
CA LEU A 75 -16.89 12.67 -11.39
C LEU A 75 -18.31 12.26 -11.02
N ASP A 76 -19.26 13.19 -11.17
CA ASP A 76 -20.67 12.89 -11.06
C ASP A 76 -21.21 12.47 -12.45
N THR A 77 -21.99 11.40 -12.52
CA THR A 77 -22.59 10.93 -13.78
C THR A 77 -23.82 11.71 -14.23
N ASP A 78 -24.41 12.54 -13.36
CA ASP A 78 -25.65 13.29 -13.64
C ASP A 78 -25.46 14.82 -13.65
N GLU A 79 -24.20 15.28 -13.67
CA GLU A 79 -23.82 16.71 -13.82
C GLU A 79 -23.63 17.13 -15.29
#